data_AF-A0A1F7TMQ7-F1
#
_entry.id   AF-A0A1F7TMQ7-F1
#
_cell.length_a   1.000
_cell.length_b   1.000
_cell.length_c   1.000
_cell.angle_alpha   90.00
_cell.angle_beta   90.00
_cell.angle_gamma   90.00
#
_symmetry.space_group_name_H-M   'P 1'
#
loop_
_entity.id
_entity.type
_entity.pdbx_description
1 polymer ?
#
loop_
_entity_poly.entity_id
_entity_poly.type
_entity_poly.pdbx_seq_one_letter_code
_entity_poly.pdbx_strand_id
1 'polypeptide(L)'
;MKRLLPFLASAIAFVPLAASAVNGDAYADAVYQASNHLYRPLNALGAPDQVYADFFDQDASVILDMGAGEEGTGDLTVSYVLLDFGAGYRVEFLDVSFSKLQESRGAVPLSQSAFVVDYASSTPYRYVSVTSTEDEQWRLDAIEAETVSLPPPTEEPSLEPTEEGVPRGLLVKLPDDGNPATDMDSAVYVIGGDGKRHAFPSLQVYRSWYADFSEVAYIDAEHLASYPLGGNVTVRPGTYLVKLTTDPKVYAVEPGGVLRWVPSEAVAVALHGPEWSKRVIDVADVFFGNYQPGPDLNDLAHPDGTIGFLPSGQVVYVENATSHAIASMSAFRFRQEFVVAISQALADLYVDGGTLEEDPDIKFPY
;
A
#
# COMPACT_ATOMS: atom_id res chain seq x y z
N MET A 1 31.18 -57.95 25.65
CA MET A 1 30.10 -58.36 24.73
C MET A 1 29.05 -57.26 24.73
N LYS A 2 29.15 -56.29 23.80
CA LYS A 2 28.15 -56.02 22.73
C LYS A 2 26.69 -56.14 23.17
N ARG A 3 26.00 -55.00 23.23
CA ARG A 3 24.81 -54.69 22.41
C ARG A 3 24.44 -53.20 22.55
N LEU A 4 24.83 -52.40 21.55
CA LEU A 4 24.18 -51.14 21.22
C LEU A 4 22.80 -51.48 20.60
N LEU A 5 21.74 -50.84 21.07
CA LEU A 5 20.50 -50.68 20.30
C LEU A 5 20.64 -49.38 19.47
N PRO A 6 20.35 -49.37 18.16
CA PRO A 6 20.16 -48.13 17.43
C PRO A 6 18.73 -47.64 17.61
N PHE A 7 18.57 -46.38 17.99
CA PHE A 7 17.31 -45.65 17.82
C PHE A 7 17.12 -45.38 16.32
N LEU A 8 16.09 -45.97 15.72
CA LEU A 8 15.59 -45.55 14.40
C LEU A 8 14.89 -44.19 14.60
N ALA A 9 15.50 -43.11 14.10
CA ALA A 9 14.79 -41.87 13.84
C ALA A 9 13.96 -42.07 12.56
N SER A 10 12.64 -42.20 12.71
CA SER A 10 11.72 -42.20 11.58
C SER A 10 11.59 -40.76 11.09
N ALA A 11 12.38 -40.40 10.08
CA ALA A 11 12.17 -39.16 9.34
C ALA A 11 10.87 -39.33 8.52
N ILE A 12 9.82 -38.62 8.93
CA ILE A 12 8.67 -38.38 8.06
C ILE A 12 9.16 -37.41 7.00
N ALA A 13 9.50 -37.95 5.83
CA ALA A 13 9.65 -37.13 4.64
C ALA A 13 8.27 -36.56 4.32
N PHE A 14 8.07 -35.27 4.57
CA PHE A 14 7.02 -34.51 3.92
C PHE A 14 7.36 -34.50 2.44
N VAL A 15 6.74 -35.40 1.69
CA VAL A 15 6.58 -35.23 0.25
C VAL A 15 5.68 -34.00 0.12
N PRO A 16 6.13 -32.89 -0.49
CA PRO A 16 5.20 -31.85 -0.87
C PRO A 16 4.21 -32.54 -1.81
N LEU A 17 2.94 -32.56 -1.41
CA LEU A 17 1.88 -32.87 -2.34
C LEU A 17 1.93 -31.73 -3.36
N ALA A 18 2.63 -31.95 -4.48
CA ALA A 18 2.38 -31.17 -5.68
C ALA A 18 0.90 -31.39 -5.96
N ALA A 19 0.08 -30.42 -5.55
CA ALA A 19 -1.28 -30.34 -6.02
C ALA A 19 -1.18 -30.27 -7.54
N SER A 20 -1.86 -31.20 -8.21
CA SER A 20 -1.90 -31.30 -9.65
C SER A 20 -2.43 -29.99 -10.25
N ALA A 21 -1.54 -29.09 -10.67
CA ALA A 21 -1.87 -28.04 -11.64
C ALA A 21 -1.97 -28.69 -13.02
N VAL A 22 -3.16 -29.19 -13.37
CA VAL A 22 -3.46 -29.71 -14.72
C VAL A 22 -4.87 -29.29 -15.13
N ASN A 23 -5.04 -27.98 -15.27
CA ASN A 23 -5.78 -27.26 -16.31
C ASN A 23 -6.00 -25.86 -15.76
N GLY A 24 -5.23 -24.89 -16.26
CA GLY A 24 -5.59 -23.51 -16.03
C GLY A 24 -6.92 -23.19 -16.69
N ASP A 25 -7.69 -22.31 -16.06
CA ASP A 25 -8.95 -21.85 -16.61
C ASP A 25 -8.83 -20.39 -17.10
N ALA A 26 -9.95 -19.79 -17.48
CA ALA A 26 -9.97 -18.44 -18.03
C ALA A 26 -10.49 -17.42 -17.02
N TYR A 27 -10.76 -17.84 -15.79
CA TYR A 27 -11.42 -17.05 -14.76
C TYR A 27 -10.42 -16.54 -13.72
N ALA A 28 -10.86 -15.60 -12.89
CA ALA A 28 -10.04 -15.12 -11.81
C ALA A 28 -9.88 -16.19 -10.71
N ASP A 29 -8.64 -16.51 -10.36
CA ASP A 29 -8.26 -17.45 -9.31
C ASP A 29 -8.35 -16.85 -7.91
N ALA A 30 -8.01 -15.56 -7.80
CA ALA A 30 -7.93 -14.88 -6.52
C ALA A 30 -8.34 -13.41 -6.61
N VAL A 31 -8.81 -12.88 -5.48
CA VAL A 31 -8.91 -11.44 -5.28
C VAL A 31 -7.55 -10.98 -4.76
N TYR A 32 -6.82 -10.23 -5.57
CA TYR A 32 -5.57 -9.62 -5.13
C TYR A 32 -5.83 -8.47 -4.14
N GLN A 33 -6.79 -7.61 -4.49
CA GLN A 33 -7.11 -6.41 -3.72
C GLN A 33 -8.59 -6.05 -3.88
N ALA A 34 -9.23 -5.50 -2.85
CA ALA A 34 -10.57 -4.90 -2.96
C ALA A 34 -10.67 -3.64 -2.10
N SER A 35 -11.41 -2.62 -2.58
CA SER A 35 -11.70 -1.44 -1.78
C SER A 35 -12.69 -1.75 -0.66
N ASN A 36 -12.70 -0.90 0.36
CA ASN A 36 -13.63 -1.00 1.48
C ASN A 36 -15.11 -0.70 1.13
N HIS A 37 -15.38 -0.25 -0.10
CA HIS A 37 -16.73 0.00 -0.62
C HIS A 37 -17.29 -1.21 -1.39
N LEU A 38 -16.46 -2.23 -1.65
CA LEU A 38 -16.88 -3.45 -2.33
C LEU A 38 -17.29 -4.53 -1.33
N TYR A 39 -18.50 -5.07 -1.46
CA TYR A 39 -18.99 -6.10 -0.57
C TYR A 39 -18.87 -7.50 -1.20
N ARG A 40 -18.33 -8.46 -0.43
CA ARG A 40 -18.08 -9.86 -0.83
C ARG A 40 -17.25 -10.03 -2.12
N PRO A 41 -16.02 -9.49 -2.19
CA PRO A 41 -15.19 -9.54 -3.39
C PRO A 41 -14.85 -10.96 -3.86
N LEU A 42 -14.73 -11.93 -2.94
CA LEU A 42 -14.41 -13.32 -3.25
C LEU A 42 -15.47 -14.04 -4.08
N ASN A 43 -16.68 -13.47 -4.16
CA ASN A 43 -17.74 -14.02 -5.00
C ASN A 43 -17.51 -13.76 -6.50
N ALA A 44 -16.52 -12.94 -6.87
CA ALA A 44 -16.18 -12.68 -8.26
C ALA A 44 -15.19 -13.71 -8.87
N LEU A 45 -14.89 -14.81 -8.17
CA LEU A 45 -13.86 -15.78 -8.51
C LEU A 45 -14.43 -17.02 -9.19
N GLY A 46 -13.67 -17.57 -10.13
CA GLY A 46 -14.07 -18.74 -10.92
C GLY A 46 -15.16 -18.44 -11.94
N ALA A 47 -15.76 -19.50 -12.46
CA ALA A 47 -16.82 -19.41 -13.47
C ALA A 47 -18.12 -18.77 -12.90
N PRO A 48 -18.91 -18.06 -13.73
CA PRO A 48 -20.17 -17.45 -13.29
C PRO A 48 -21.09 -18.45 -12.58
N ASP A 49 -21.44 -18.15 -11.33
CA ASP A 49 -22.24 -19.02 -10.47
C ASP A 49 -23.47 -18.32 -9.87
N GLN A 50 -23.71 -17.06 -10.24
CA GLN A 50 -24.76 -16.19 -9.73
C GLN A 50 -24.62 -15.83 -8.25
N VAL A 51 -23.40 -15.91 -7.73
CA VAL A 51 -22.99 -15.30 -6.47
C VAL A 51 -22.16 -14.07 -6.83
N TYR A 52 -22.39 -12.93 -6.17
CA TYR A 52 -21.88 -11.65 -6.67
C TYR A 52 -21.00 -10.92 -5.66
N ALA A 53 -19.98 -10.24 -6.17
CA ALA A 53 -19.37 -9.08 -5.52
C ALA A 53 -20.22 -7.84 -5.81
N ASP A 54 -20.57 -7.10 -4.76
CA ASP A 54 -21.54 -6.00 -4.81
C ASP A 54 -20.84 -4.63 -4.85
N PHE A 55 -20.99 -3.91 -5.97
CA PHE A 55 -20.54 -2.53 -6.16
C PHE A 55 -21.70 -1.58 -5.83
N PHE A 56 -21.68 -1.00 -4.63
CA PHE A 56 -22.81 -0.18 -4.13
C PHE A 56 -22.63 1.32 -4.27
N ASP A 57 -21.39 1.80 -4.43
CA ASP A 57 -21.08 3.22 -4.46
C ASP A 57 -19.97 3.50 -5.49
N GLN A 58 -19.78 4.78 -5.83
CA GLN A 58 -18.63 5.22 -6.61
C GLN A 58 -17.31 4.77 -5.93
N ASP A 59 -16.32 4.42 -6.75
CA ASP A 59 -14.97 3.97 -6.35
C ASP A 59 -14.91 2.59 -5.65
N ALA A 60 -16.04 1.87 -5.55
CA ALA A 60 -16.01 0.42 -5.27
C ALA A 60 -15.15 -0.29 -6.33
N SER A 61 -14.12 -1.03 -5.90
CA SER A 61 -13.15 -1.64 -6.82
C SER A 61 -12.59 -2.97 -6.33
N VAL A 62 -12.18 -3.81 -7.29
CA VAL A 62 -11.47 -5.08 -7.08
C VAL A 62 -10.34 -5.23 -8.08
N ILE A 63 -9.21 -5.77 -7.65
CA ILE A 63 -8.16 -6.29 -8.50
C ILE A 63 -8.22 -7.81 -8.41
N LEU A 64 -8.51 -8.44 -9.54
CA LEU A 64 -8.62 -9.88 -9.71
C LEU A 64 -7.33 -10.42 -10.32
N ASP A 65 -6.83 -11.51 -9.77
CA ASP A 65 -5.64 -12.25 -10.20
C ASP A 65 -6.09 -13.43 -11.08
N MET A 66 -5.56 -13.52 -12.29
CA MET A 66 -5.97 -14.51 -13.29
C MET A 66 -5.35 -15.91 -13.12
N GLY A 67 -4.53 -16.20 -12.11
CA GLY A 67 -3.65 -17.39 -12.07
C GLY A 67 -2.29 -17.30 -12.81
N ALA A 68 -1.22 -17.82 -12.20
CA ALA A 68 0.13 -17.76 -12.77
C ALA A 68 0.26 -18.81 -13.87
N GLY A 69 0.58 -18.40 -15.10
CA GLY A 69 0.45 -19.24 -16.29
C GLY A 69 -0.96 -19.25 -16.90
N GLU A 70 -1.87 -18.43 -16.37
CA GLU A 70 -3.25 -18.22 -16.82
C GLU A 70 -3.47 -16.75 -17.24
N GLU A 71 -2.38 -16.06 -17.62
CA GLU A 71 -2.43 -14.67 -18.03
C GLU A 71 -3.36 -14.46 -19.23
N GLY A 72 -4.18 -13.42 -19.16
CA GLY A 72 -5.07 -13.04 -20.25
C GLY A 72 -4.31 -12.41 -21.40
N THR A 73 -4.68 -12.76 -22.63
CA THR A 73 -3.99 -12.28 -23.85
C THR A 73 -4.91 -11.51 -24.81
N GLY A 74 -6.20 -11.48 -24.51
CA GLY A 74 -7.23 -10.87 -25.34
C GLY A 74 -8.34 -10.26 -24.49
N ASP A 75 -9.50 -10.06 -25.11
CA ASP A 75 -10.60 -9.32 -24.52
C ASP A 75 -11.08 -9.96 -23.20
N LEU A 76 -11.67 -9.14 -22.35
CA LEU A 76 -12.21 -9.58 -21.07
C LEU A 76 -13.73 -9.63 -21.13
N THR A 77 -14.32 -10.78 -20.83
CA THR A 77 -15.77 -10.89 -20.61
C THR A 77 -16.07 -10.67 -19.14
N VAL A 78 -16.96 -9.72 -18.84
CA VAL A 78 -17.41 -9.37 -17.49
C VAL A 78 -18.84 -9.83 -17.32
N SER A 79 -19.08 -10.81 -16.45
CA SER A 79 -20.41 -11.31 -16.09
C SER A 79 -20.97 -10.52 -14.91
N TYR A 80 -22.19 -10.00 -15.01
CA TYR A 80 -22.70 -9.01 -14.06
C TYR A 80 -24.23 -9.03 -13.92
N VAL A 81 -24.72 -8.34 -12.88
CA VAL A 81 -26.12 -7.95 -12.73
C VAL A 81 -26.21 -6.45 -12.47
N LEU A 82 -26.98 -5.73 -13.29
CA LEU A 82 -27.30 -4.32 -13.07
C LEU A 82 -28.45 -4.18 -12.07
N LEU A 83 -28.29 -3.31 -11.08
CA LEU A 83 -29.36 -2.99 -10.12
C LEU A 83 -29.96 -1.61 -10.41
N ASP A 84 -29.12 -0.60 -10.65
CA ASP A 84 -29.55 0.76 -10.95
C ASP A 84 -29.10 1.23 -12.34
N PHE A 85 -30.02 1.85 -13.08
CA PHE A 85 -29.73 2.41 -14.40
C PHE A 85 -28.80 3.61 -14.29
N GLY A 86 -27.66 3.55 -14.98
CA GLY A 86 -26.67 4.64 -14.99
C GLY A 86 -25.28 4.21 -14.54
N ALA A 87 -25.15 3.00 -13.97
CA ALA A 87 -23.85 2.49 -13.51
C ALA A 87 -22.79 2.54 -14.61
N GLY A 88 -21.60 3.00 -14.23
CA GLY A 88 -20.42 3.06 -15.07
C GLY A 88 -19.30 2.21 -14.50
N TYR A 89 -18.40 1.78 -15.38
CA TYR A 89 -17.23 0.99 -15.00
C TYR A 89 -15.95 1.58 -15.58
N ARG A 90 -14.85 1.27 -14.91
CA ARG A 90 -13.49 1.37 -15.40
C ARG A 90 -12.80 0.03 -15.20
N VAL A 91 -12.18 -0.49 -16.25
CA VAL A 91 -11.34 -1.68 -16.21
C VAL A 91 -9.89 -1.28 -16.53
N GLU A 92 -8.95 -1.66 -15.69
CA GLU A 92 -7.52 -1.51 -15.94
C GLU A 92 -6.86 -2.89 -15.99
N PHE A 93 -6.14 -3.16 -17.09
CA PHE A 93 -5.36 -4.38 -17.29
C PHE A 93 -3.94 -4.13 -16.81
N LEU A 94 -3.43 -4.99 -15.94
CA LEU A 94 -2.12 -4.81 -15.31
C LEU A 94 -1.23 -6.04 -15.56
N ASP A 95 0.06 -5.80 -15.73
CA ASP A 95 1.06 -6.86 -15.74
C ASP A 95 1.36 -7.38 -14.33
N VAL A 96 2.26 -8.37 -14.25
CA VAL A 96 2.73 -8.98 -13.00
C VAL A 96 3.32 -7.98 -11.98
N SER A 97 3.78 -6.82 -12.45
CA SER A 97 4.34 -5.74 -11.62
C SER A 97 3.32 -4.67 -11.23
N PHE A 98 2.03 -4.90 -11.52
CA PHE A 98 0.94 -3.92 -11.39
C PHE A 98 1.10 -2.69 -12.29
N SER A 99 1.96 -2.74 -13.31
CA SER A 99 2.05 -1.67 -14.28
C SER A 99 0.85 -1.71 -15.21
N LYS A 100 0.21 -0.56 -15.41
CA LYS A 100 -0.98 -0.46 -16.25
C LYS A 100 -0.63 -0.63 -17.73
N LEU A 101 -1.19 -1.67 -18.34
CA LEU A 101 -1.06 -1.99 -19.76
C LEU A 101 -2.13 -1.26 -20.58
N GLN A 102 -3.38 -1.27 -20.11
CA GLN A 102 -4.50 -0.62 -20.78
C GLN A 102 -5.58 -0.21 -19.77
N GLU A 103 -6.33 0.85 -20.10
CA GLU A 103 -7.54 1.26 -19.39
C GLU A 103 -8.72 1.30 -20.37
N SER A 104 -9.88 0.83 -19.95
CA SER A 104 -11.15 0.98 -20.64
C SER A 104 -12.21 1.50 -19.69
N ARG A 105 -13.15 2.30 -20.20
CA ARG A 105 -14.29 2.85 -19.45
C ARG A 105 -15.55 2.74 -20.27
N GLY A 106 -16.66 2.50 -19.60
CA GLY A 106 -17.96 2.39 -20.26
C GLY A 106 -19.12 2.46 -19.29
N ALA A 107 -20.33 2.49 -19.85
CA ALA A 107 -21.54 2.25 -19.08
C ALA A 107 -21.77 0.74 -18.95
N VAL A 108 -22.21 0.29 -17.78
CA VAL A 108 -22.67 -1.08 -17.57
C VAL A 108 -23.93 -1.29 -18.44
N PRO A 109 -23.94 -2.23 -19.40
CA PRO A 109 -25.04 -2.33 -20.36
C PRO A 109 -26.40 -2.67 -19.75
N LEU A 110 -27.46 -2.37 -20.49
CA LEU A 110 -28.83 -2.71 -20.07
C LEU A 110 -29.25 -4.07 -20.63
N SER A 111 -29.99 -4.84 -19.83
CA SER A 111 -30.66 -6.08 -20.27
C SER A 111 -29.72 -7.16 -20.82
N GLN A 112 -28.46 -7.18 -20.38
CA GLN A 112 -27.48 -8.24 -20.65
C GLN A 112 -26.99 -8.82 -19.32
N SER A 113 -26.38 -10.00 -19.36
CA SER A 113 -25.73 -10.64 -18.20
C SER A 113 -24.22 -10.68 -18.30
N ALA A 114 -23.66 -10.27 -19.44
CA ALA A 114 -22.23 -10.11 -19.65
C ALA A 114 -21.94 -9.01 -20.68
N PHE A 115 -20.77 -8.40 -20.62
CA PHE A 115 -20.24 -7.51 -21.65
C PHE A 115 -18.74 -7.74 -21.87
N VAL A 116 -18.25 -7.35 -23.04
CA VAL A 116 -16.84 -7.50 -23.41
C VAL A 116 -16.13 -6.17 -23.25
N VAL A 117 -14.92 -6.22 -22.70
CA VAL A 117 -13.98 -5.11 -22.61
C VAL A 117 -12.79 -5.43 -23.49
N ASP A 118 -12.66 -4.69 -24.59
CA ASP A 118 -11.61 -4.90 -25.59
C ASP A 118 -10.21 -4.75 -24.97
N TYR A 119 -9.29 -5.63 -25.33
CA TYR A 119 -7.87 -5.58 -24.97
C TYR A 119 -6.99 -5.59 -26.21
N ALA A 120 -6.34 -4.46 -26.51
CA ALA A 120 -5.59 -4.27 -27.76
C ALA A 120 -4.07 -4.43 -27.62
N SER A 121 -3.57 -4.65 -26.41
CA SER A 121 -2.14 -4.83 -26.14
C SER A 121 -1.70 -6.26 -26.46
N SER A 122 -0.44 -6.42 -26.88
CA SER A 122 0.17 -7.72 -27.14
C SER A 122 0.84 -8.33 -25.91
N THR A 123 0.92 -7.59 -24.81
CA THR A 123 1.51 -8.05 -23.54
C THR A 123 0.43 -8.77 -22.74
N PRO A 124 0.67 -9.96 -22.18
CA PRO A 124 -0.31 -10.62 -21.31
C PRO A 124 -0.57 -9.82 -20.03
N TYR A 125 -1.82 -9.81 -19.55
CA TYR A 125 -2.17 -9.24 -18.25
C TYR A 125 -2.34 -10.34 -17.21
N ARG A 126 -1.79 -10.11 -16.01
CA ARG A 126 -1.90 -11.00 -14.85
C ARG A 126 -3.06 -10.58 -13.95
N TYR A 127 -3.30 -9.27 -13.88
CA TYR A 127 -4.31 -8.70 -13.01
C TYR A 127 -5.29 -7.82 -13.78
N VAL A 128 -6.54 -7.80 -13.31
CA VAL A 128 -7.61 -6.96 -13.83
C VAL A 128 -8.20 -6.16 -12.68
N SER A 129 -8.06 -4.83 -12.73
CA SER A 129 -8.77 -3.92 -11.83
C SER A 129 -10.13 -3.56 -12.43
N VAL A 130 -11.21 -3.77 -11.69
CA VAL A 130 -12.58 -3.39 -12.04
C VAL A 130 -13.06 -2.37 -11.00
N THR A 131 -13.49 -1.19 -11.45
CA THR A 131 -13.94 -0.10 -10.57
C THR A 131 -15.30 0.43 -11.03
N SER A 132 -16.24 0.65 -10.09
CA SER A 132 -17.44 1.44 -10.34
C SER A 132 -17.10 2.93 -10.46
N THR A 133 -17.57 3.60 -11.49
CA THR A 133 -17.31 5.04 -11.71
C THR A 133 -18.45 5.94 -11.28
N GLU A 134 -19.61 5.37 -10.97
CA GLU A 134 -20.82 6.09 -10.56
C GLU A 134 -21.38 5.49 -9.27
N ASP A 135 -22.31 6.19 -8.63
CA ASP A 135 -22.99 5.76 -7.39
C ASP A 135 -24.09 4.70 -7.64
N GLU A 136 -24.46 4.48 -8.90
CA GLU A 136 -25.45 3.47 -9.28
C GLU A 136 -24.93 2.03 -9.07
N GLN A 137 -25.77 1.21 -8.46
CA GLN A 137 -25.39 -0.11 -7.98
C GLN A 137 -25.38 -1.16 -9.09
N TRP A 138 -24.37 -2.02 -9.03
CA TRP A 138 -24.26 -3.20 -9.88
C TRP A 138 -23.44 -4.30 -9.19
N ARG A 139 -23.41 -5.48 -9.80
CA ARG A 139 -22.87 -6.70 -9.20
C ARG A 139 -22.00 -7.42 -10.20
N LEU A 140 -20.83 -7.85 -9.79
CA LEU A 140 -19.89 -8.66 -10.57
C LEU A 140 -20.01 -10.13 -10.16
N ASP A 141 -20.24 -11.01 -11.12
CA ASP A 141 -20.32 -12.47 -10.94
C ASP A 141 -18.95 -13.11 -11.23
N ALA A 142 -18.36 -12.79 -12.38
CA ALA A 142 -17.06 -13.31 -12.78
C ALA A 142 -16.43 -12.45 -13.87
N ILE A 143 -15.11 -12.59 -14.03
CA ILE A 143 -14.40 -12.17 -15.23
C ILE A 143 -13.82 -13.38 -15.95
N GLU A 144 -13.81 -13.36 -17.27
CA GLU A 144 -13.27 -14.41 -18.13
C GLU A 144 -12.33 -13.78 -19.16
N ALA A 145 -11.06 -14.15 -19.15
CA ALA A 145 -10.07 -13.66 -20.10
C ALA A 145 -10.07 -14.50 -21.38
N GLU A 146 -10.00 -13.83 -22.54
CA GLU A 146 -9.69 -14.52 -23.79
C GLU A 146 -8.21 -14.94 -23.78
N THR A 147 -7.97 -16.24 -23.60
CA THR A 147 -6.64 -16.84 -23.70
C THR A 147 -6.44 -17.48 -25.07
N VAL A 148 -5.38 -17.09 -25.77
CA VAL A 148 -4.95 -17.82 -26.96
C VAL A 148 -4.25 -19.08 -26.46
N SER A 149 -4.75 -20.26 -26.85
CA SER A 149 -4.04 -21.53 -26.66
C SER A 149 -2.62 -21.42 -27.24
N LEU A 150 -1.63 -21.13 -26.40
CA LEU A 150 -0.24 -21.21 -26.79
C LEU A 150 0.09 -22.70 -27.02
N PRO A 151 0.82 -23.05 -28.10
CA PRO A 151 1.37 -24.39 -28.22
C PRO A 151 2.20 -24.70 -26.96
N PRO A 152 2.27 -25.98 -26.52
CA PRO A 152 3.01 -26.35 -25.33
C PRO A 152 4.42 -25.75 -25.38
N PRO A 153 4.89 -25.16 -24.28
CA PRO A 153 6.14 -24.41 -24.27
C PRO A 153 7.26 -25.34 -24.73
N THR A 154 7.94 -24.96 -25.81
CA THR A 154 9.24 -25.54 -26.13
C THR A 154 10.18 -25.11 -25.01
N GLU A 155 10.88 -26.05 -24.39
CA GLU A 155 11.89 -25.78 -23.34
C GLU A 155 12.87 -24.71 -23.82
N GLU A 156 12.58 -23.45 -23.49
CA GLU A 156 13.56 -22.38 -23.51
C GLU A 156 14.33 -22.43 -22.18
N PRO A 157 15.65 -22.23 -22.23
CA PRO A 157 16.47 -22.36 -21.04
C PRO A 157 16.05 -21.32 -20.02
N SER A 158 15.82 -21.79 -18.78
CA SER A 158 15.62 -21.00 -17.58
C SER A 158 16.56 -19.79 -17.58
N LEU A 159 15.98 -18.63 -17.88
CA LEU A 159 16.58 -17.36 -17.53
C LEU A 159 16.33 -17.18 -16.03
N GLU A 160 17.39 -16.78 -15.33
CA GLU A 160 17.32 -16.41 -13.91
C GLU A 160 16.20 -15.36 -13.71
N PRO A 161 15.46 -15.40 -12.60
CA PRO A 161 14.37 -14.47 -12.38
C PRO A 161 14.95 -13.05 -12.36
N THR A 162 14.60 -12.26 -13.36
CA THR A 162 14.67 -10.80 -13.27
C THR A 162 13.84 -10.37 -12.07
N GLU A 163 14.44 -9.61 -11.14
CA GLU A 163 13.72 -9.00 -10.02
C GLU A 163 12.63 -8.08 -10.57
N GLU A 164 11.44 -8.62 -10.75
CA GLU A 164 10.21 -7.90 -11.05
C GLU A 164 9.77 -7.18 -9.76
N GLY A 165 9.55 -5.86 -9.87
CA GLY A 165 9.48 -4.95 -8.72
C GLY A 165 8.35 -5.29 -7.75
N VAL A 166 8.70 -5.45 -6.47
CA VAL A 166 7.72 -5.67 -5.40
C VAL A 166 6.84 -4.42 -5.24
N PRO A 167 5.51 -4.55 -5.07
CA PRO A 167 4.62 -3.40 -4.86
C PRO A 167 5.05 -2.57 -3.65
N ARG A 168 5.50 -1.33 -3.87
CA ARG A 168 5.93 -0.40 -2.81
C ARG A 168 4.81 0.54 -2.39
N GLY A 169 4.50 0.58 -1.10
CA GLY A 169 3.51 1.50 -0.53
C GLY A 169 2.06 1.02 -0.61
N LEU A 170 1.83 -0.27 -0.88
CA LEU A 170 0.50 -0.88 -0.89
C LEU A 170 -0.02 -1.05 0.53
N LEU A 171 -1.20 -0.51 0.83
CA LEU A 171 -1.86 -0.62 2.14
C LEU A 171 -2.85 -1.78 2.17
N VAL A 172 -2.66 -2.69 3.13
CA VAL A 172 -3.50 -3.89 3.25
C VAL A 172 -3.92 -4.17 4.69
N LYS A 173 -5.09 -4.78 4.87
CA LYS A 173 -5.51 -5.44 6.12
C LYS A 173 -6.32 -6.70 5.79
N LEU A 174 -6.49 -7.59 6.78
CA LEU A 174 -7.42 -8.71 6.61
C LEU A 174 -8.87 -8.19 6.60
N PRO A 175 -9.79 -8.85 5.88
CA PRO A 175 -11.23 -8.66 6.05
C PRO A 175 -11.66 -8.82 7.50
N ASP A 176 -12.66 -8.05 7.90
CA ASP A 176 -13.31 -8.22 9.20
C ASP A 176 -13.93 -9.62 9.29
N ASP A 177 -13.53 -10.38 10.30
CA ASP A 177 -14.03 -11.74 10.56
C ASP A 177 -15.38 -11.72 11.32
N GLY A 178 -15.87 -10.53 11.68
CA GLY A 178 -17.12 -10.29 12.40
C GLY A 178 -17.08 -10.72 13.86
N ASN A 179 -15.89 -11.08 14.37
CA ASN A 179 -15.71 -11.57 15.73
C ASN A 179 -15.07 -10.48 16.61
N PRO A 180 -15.85 -9.80 17.46
CA PRO A 180 -15.32 -8.72 18.31
C PRO A 180 -14.38 -9.22 19.42
N ALA A 181 -14.16 -10.54 19.56
CA ALA A 181 -13.23 -11.12 20.52
C ALA A 181 -11.81 -11.30 19.95
N THR A 182 -11.59 -11.04 18.66
CA THR A 182 -10.30 -11.17 17.99
C THR A 182 -9.85 -9.83 17.41
N ASP A 183 -8.54 -9.58 17.46
CA ASP A 183 -7.91 -8.40 16.84
C ASP A 183 -7.21 -8.78 15.52
N MET A 184 -7.51 -9.96 14.97
CA MET A 184 -6.74 -10.58 13.86
C MET A 184 -6.70 -9.71 12.60
N ASP A 185 -7.77 -8.96 12.35
CA ASP A 185 -7.97 -8.12 11.18
C ASP A 185 -7.81 -6.62 11.48
N SER A 186 -7.52 -6.25 12.74
CA SER A 186 -7.42 -4.85 13.16
C SER A 186 -6.18 -4.13 12.62
N ALA A 187 -5.12 -4.88 12.31
CA ALA A 187 -3.83 -4.34 11.88
C ALA A 187 -3.86 -3.92 10.41
N VAL A 188 -3.40 -2.69 10.15
CA VAL A 188 -3.08 -2.21 8.80
C VAL A 188 -1.58 -2.38 8.58
N TYR A 189 -1.22 -2.89 7.41
CA TYR A 189 0.14 -3.06 6.95
C TYR A 189 0.39 -2.21 5.70
N VAL A 190 1.63 -1.78 5.53
CA VAL A 190 2.15 -1.36 4.22
C VAL A 190 3.12 -2.41 3.71
N ILE A 191 3.06 -2.73 2.42
CA ILE A 191 4.09 -3.54 1.74
C ILE A 191 5.21 -2.60 1.31
N GLY A 192 6.41 -2.85 1.84
CA GLY A 192 7.60 -2.07 1.58
C GLY A 192 8.24 -2.42 0.24
N GLY A 193 9.08 -1.51 -0.27
CA GLY A 193 9.95 -1.79 -1.41
C GLY A 193 10.97 -2.89 -1.10
N ASP A 194 11.17 -3.22 0.19
CA ASP A 194 11.95 -4.37 0.66
C ASP A 194 11.20 -5.72 0.60
N GLY A 195 9.94 -5.70 0.14
CA GLY A 195 9.04 -6.85 0.03
C GLY A 195 8.55 -7.43 1.34
N LYS A 196 8.62 -6.66 2.43
CA LYS A 196 8.07 -7.02 3.74
C LYS A 196 6.78 -6.26 4.02
N ARG A 197 5.97 -6.81 4.94
CA ARG A 197 4.82 -6.11 5.51
C ARG A 197 5.24 -5.39 6.79
N HIS A 198 4.93 -4.10 6.87
CA HIS A 198 5.24 -3.22 8.00
C HIS A 198 3.94 -2.78 8.66
N ALA A 199 3.74 -3.14 9.93
CA ALA A 199 2.51 -2.77 10.64
C ALA A 199 2.52 -1.30 11.06
N PHE A 200 1.36 -0.65 11.02
CA PHE A 200 1.14 0.63 11.68
C PHE A 200 0.78 0.40 13.16
N PRO A 201 1.62 0.81 14.12
CA PRO A 201 1.37 0.50 15.54
C PRO A 201 0.18 1.23 16.17
N SER A 202 -0.28 2.31 15.55
CA SER A 202 -1.43 3.08 16.02
C SER A 202 -2.06 3.90 14.89
N LEU A 203 -3.32 4.33 15.12
CA LEU A 203 -4.01 5.26 14.25
C LEU A 203 -3.22 6.57 14.06
N GLN A 204 -2.53 7.06 15.08
CA GLN A 204 -1.77 8.31 15.01
C GLN A 204 -0.55 8.17 14.10
N VAL A 205 0.14 7.02 14.15
CA VAL A 205 1.23 6.72 13.21
C VAL A 205 0.68 6.63 11.79
N TYR A 206 -0.42 5.90 11.58
CA TYR A 206 -1.08 5.82 10.28
C TYR A 206 -1.46 7.22 9.75
N ARG A 207 -2.11 8.03 10.57
CA ARG A 207 -2.52 9.40 10.25
C ARG A 207 -1.36 10.39 10.13
N SER A 208 -0.12 9.99 10.35
CA SER A 208 1.05 10.78 9.96
C SER A 208 1.42 10.60 8.48
N TRP A 209 1.11 9.42 7.92
CA TRP A 209 1.38 9.05 6.53
C TRP A 209 0.16 9.26 5.61
N TYR A 210 -1.03 8.89 6.07
CA TYR A 210 -2.24 8.87 5.24
C TYR A 210 -3.34 9.73 5.83
N ALA A 211 -4.16 10.33 4.95
CA ALA A 211 -5.25 11.19 5.36
C ALA A 211 -6.39 10.39 6.00
N ASP A 212 -6.72 9.23 5.43
CA ASP A 212 -7.79 8.32 5.84
C ASP A 212 -7.52 6.90 5.35
N PHE A 213 -8.50 6.00 5.47
CA PHE A 213 -8.37 4.57 5.13
C PHE A 213 -8.84 4.22 3.71
N SER A 214 -9.12 5.20 2.85
CA SER A 214 -9.60 4.96 1.48
C SER A 214 -8.59 4.18 0.62
N GLU A 215 -7.28 4.37 0.89
CA GLU A 215 -6.20 3.63 0.22
C GLU A 215 -5.98 2.22 0.81
N VAL A 216 -6.61 1.88 1.95
CA VAL A 216 -6.47 0.54 2.55
C VAL A 216 -7.36 -0.45 1.83
N ALA A 217 -6.75 -1.54 1.40
CA ALA A 217 -7.46 -2.65 0.81
C ALA A 217 -7.46 -3.91 1.67
N TYR A 218 -8.34 -4.83 1.32
CA TYR A 218 -8.36 -6.15 1.91
C TYR A 218 -7.41 -7.12 1.18
N ILE A 219 -6.77 -7.99 1.96
CA ILE A 219 -5.93 -9.11 1.50
C ILE A 219 -6.28 -10.36 2.30
N ASP A 220 -6.22 -11.56 1.72
CA ASP A 220 -6.41 -12.79 2.48
C ASP A 220 -5.18 -13.15 3.34
N ALA A 221 -5.38 -14.08 4.27
CA ALA A 221 -4.36 -14.45 5.25
C ALA A 221 -3.16 -15.18 4.64
N GLU A 222 -3.34 -15.94 3.56
CA GLU A 222 -2.26 -16.70 2.92
C GLU A 222 -1.33 -15.75 2.16
N HIS A 223 -1.90 -14.85 1.34
CA HIS A 223 -1.12 -13.83 0.65
C HIS A 223 -0.49 -12.83 1.60
N LEU A 224 -1.20 -12.39 2.65
CA LEU A 224 -0.56 -11.53 3.65
C LEU A 224 0.64 -12.23 4.29
N ALA A 225 0.55 -13.54 4.56
CA ALA A 225 1.63 -14.35 5.14
C ALA A 225 2.83 -14.59 4.21
N SER A 226 2.66 -14.44 2.89
CA SER A 226 3.77 -14.53 1.95
C SER A 226 4.75 -13.35 2.09
N TYR A 227 4.29 -12.19 2.54
CA TYR A 227 5.13 -11.04 2.89
C TYR A 227 5.72 -11.21 4.30
N PRO A 228 7.07 -11.34 4.43
CA PRO A 228 7.71 -11.44 5.74
C PRO A 228 7.47 -10.20 6.60
N LEU A 229 7.54 -10.35 7.92
CA LEU A 229 7.42 -9.19 8.83
C LEU A 229 8.66 -8.31 8.75
N GLY A 230 8.45 -7.02 8.50
CA GLY A 230 9.44 -5.96 8.60
C GLY A 230 9.40 -5.23 9.94
N GLY A 231 10.22 -4.20 10.08
CA GLY A 231 10.12 -3.27 11.19
C GLY A 231 8.78 -2.52 11.16
N ASN A 232 8.21 -2.17 12.31
CA ASN A 232 6.97 -1.39 12.31
C ASN A 232 7.18 0.00 11.71
N VAL A 233 6.12 0.56 11.14
CA VAL A 233 6.13 1.94 10.65
C VAL A 233 6.28 2.90 11.82
N THR A 234 7.14 3.91 11.67
CA THR A 234 7.29 5.02 12.61
C THR A 234 6.52 6.24 12.14
N VAL A 235 6.34 7.24 13.01
CA VAL A 235 5.74 8.53 12.64
C VAL A 235 6.50 9.13 11.45
N ARG A 236 5.76 9.67 10.49
CA ARG A 236 6.32 10.27 9.28
C ARG A 236 7.23 11.45 9.63
N PRO A 237 8.45 11.52 9.07
CA PRO A 237 9.33 12.65 9.30
C PRO A 237 8.68 14.00 8.99
N GLY A 238 8.99 15.00 9.82
CA GLY A 238 8.48 16.37 9.65
C GLY A 238 6.98 16.59 9.90
N THR A 239 6.27 15.60 10.47
CA THR A 239 4.82 15.71 10.73
C THR A 239 4.49 16.02 12.20
N TYR A 240 4.32 14.98 13.02
CA TYR A 240 4.07 15.09 14.45
C TYR A 240 5.37 15.05 15.25
N LEU A 241 5.33 15.68 16.41
CA LEU A 241 6.29 15.46 17.48
C LEU A 241 5.83 14.29 18.32
N VAL A 242 6.75 13.48 18.83
CA VAL A 242 6.43 12.29 19.61
C VAL A 242 6.93 12.40 21.03
N LYS A 243 6.21 11.79 21.96
CA LYS A 243 6.66 11.58 23.34
C LYS A 243 6.24 10.20 23.83
N LEU A 244 6.93 9.74 24.87
CA LEU A 244 6.48 8.61 25.66
C LEU A 244 5.33 9.04 26.57
N THR A 245 4.48 8.10 26.95
CA THR A 245 3.48 8.34 28.00
C THR A 245 4.12 8.50 29.38
N THR A 246 5.31 7.91 29.57
CA THR A 246 6.05 7.83 30.82
C THR A 246 7.20 8.84 30.96
N ASP A 247 7.59 9.54 29.88
CA ASP A 247 8.63 10.57 29.87
C ASP A 247 8.09 11.85 29.21
N PRO A 248 8.17 13.03 29.86
CA PRO A 248 7.71 14.29 29.27
C PRO A 248 8.56 14.81 28.11
N LYS A 249 9.70 14.19 27.77
CA LYS A 249 10.53 14.63 26.64
C LYS A 249 9.77 14.50 25.32
N VAL A 250 9.88 15.55 24.51
CA VAL A 250 9.27 15.64 23.18
C VAL A 250 10.36 15.58 22.12
N TYR A 251 10.13 14.78 21.09
CA TYR A 251 11.09 14.51 20.04
C TYR A 251 10.49 14.85 18.68
N ALA A 252 11.28 15.48 17.82
CA ALA A 252 10.99 15.47 16.39
C ALA A 252 11.45 14.14 15.78
N VAL A 253 10.79 13.74 14.69
CA VAL A 253 11.12 12.52 13.96
C VAL A 253 11.74 12.89 12.61
N GLU A 254 12.93 12.35 12.36
CA GLU A 254 13.68 12.46 11.11
C GLU A 254 13.59 11.15 10.30
N PRO A 255 13.98 11.15 9.00
CA PRO A 255 14.05 9.94 8.18
C PRO A 255 14.75 8.77 8.88
N GLY A 256 14.25 7.55 8.67
CA GLY A 256 14.74 6.35 9.34
C GLY A 256 14.26 6.18 10.79
N GLY A 257 13.31 7.00 11.26
CA GLY A 257 12.76 6.90 12.62
C GLY A 257 13.72 7.45 13.67
N VAL A 258 14.55 8.43 13.30
CA VAL A 258 15.52 9.06 14.21
C VAL A 258 14.82 10.11 15.06
N LEU A 259 15.00 10.03 16.38
CA LEU A 259 14.43 10.96 17.35
C LEU A 259 15.41 12.06 17.69
N ARG A 260 14.99 13.30 17.50
CA ARG A 260 15.74 14.50 17.88
C ARG A 260 15.04 15.17 19.04
N TRP A 261 15.66 15.14 20.23
CA TRP A 261 15.06 15.73 21.42
C TRP A 261 14.91 17.25 21.25
N VAL A 262 13.73 17.79 21.55
CA VAL A 262 13.46 19.22 21.60
C VAL A 262 13.74 19.71 23.03
N PRO A 263 14.86 20.39 23.31
CA PRO A 263 15.34 20.61 24.68
C PRO A 263 14.54 21.67 25.44
N SER A 264 13.76 22.51 24.76
CA SER A 264 12.97 23.56 25.41
C SER A 264 11.76 24.00 24.57
N GLU A 265 10.78 24.60 25.24
CA GLU A 265 9.62 25.22 24.59
C GLU A 265 10.03 26.35 23.64
N ALA A 266 11.09 27.11 23.95
CA ALA A 266 11.59 28.16 23.07
C ALA A 266 12.07 27.60 21.72
N VAL A 267 12.76 26.45 21.73
CA VAL A 267 13.16 25.74 20.50
C VAL A 267 11.93 25.20 19.77
N ALA A 268 10.98 24.62 20.50
CA ALA A 268 9.74 24.09 19.92
C ALA A 268 8.92 25.19 19.20
N VAL A 269 8.77 26.35 19.83
CA VAL A 269 8.09 27.52 19.25
C VAL A 269 8.83 28.05 18.03
N ALA A 270 10.17 28.10 18.08
CA ALA A 270 10.98 28.59 16.98
C ALA A 270 10.88 27.71 15.72
N LEU A 271 10.83 26.38 15.89
CA LEU A 271 10.85 25.42 14.78
C LEU A 271 9.44 24.98 14.32
N HIS A 272 8.45 24.98 15.21
CA HIS A 272 7.11 24.43 14.92
C HIS A 272 5.97 25.43 15.17
N GLY A 273 6.30 26.64 15.60
CA GLY A 273 5.34 27.71 15.87
C GLY A 273 4.71 27.65 17.26
N PRO A 274 3.89 28.66 17.63
CA PRO A 274 3.32 28.77 18.98
C PRO A 274 2.38 27.62 19.35
N GLU A 275 1.80 26.94 18.36
CA GLU A 275 0.87 25.82 18.54
C GLU A 275 1.57 24.45 18.47
N TRP A 276 2.90 24.40 18.63
CA TRP A 276 3.69 23.17 18.54
C TRP A 276 3.14 22.03 19.41
N SER A 277 2.59 22.35 20.59
CA SER A 277 2.06 21.36 21.53
C SER A 277 0.88 20.56 20.96
N LYS A 278 0.13 21.13 20.01
CA LYS A 278 -0.97 20.43 19.31
C LYS A 278 -0.47 19.38 18.32
N ARG A 279 0.82 19.41 17.97
CA ARG A 279 1.48 18.43 17.10
C ARG A 279 2.10 17.27 17.88
N VAL A 280 2.05 17.33 19.22
CA VAL A 280 2.63 16.29 20.07
C VAL A 280 1.65 15.13 20.18
N ILE A 281 2.10 13.93 19.83
CA ILE A 281 1.36 12.69 19.97
C ILE A 281 2.09 11.72 20.90
N ASP A 282 1.32 10.86 21.56
CA ASP A 282 1.86 9.84 22.45
C ASP A 282 2.19 8.56 21.66
N VAL A 283 3.40 8.06 21.83
CA VAL A 283 3.81 6.73 21.35
C VAL A 283 3.90 5.82 22.56
N ALA A 284 3.20 4.68 22.50
CA ALA A 284 3.24 3.69 23.57
C ALA A 284 4.67 3.14 23.74
N ASP A 285 5.08 2.93 24.99
CA ASP A 285 6.44 2.55 25.38
C ASP A 285 6.96 1.30 24.62
N VAL A 286 6.06 0.33 24.36
CA VAL A 286 6.38 -0.91 23.60
C VAL A 286 6.80 -0.64 22.14
N PHE A 287 6.32 0.45 21.54
CA PHE A 287 6.64 0.82 20.15
C PHE A 287 7.74 1.87 20.05
N PHE A 288 8.20 2.40 21.19
CA PHE A 288 9.30 3.36 21.19
C PHE A 288 10.64 2.71 20.77
N GLY A 289 10.78 1.39 20.97
CA GLY A 289 11.91 0.61 20.47
C GLY A 289 12.01 0.53 18.94
N ASN A 290 11.00 0.97 18.19
CA ASN A 290 11.05 1.10 16.74
C ASN A 290 11.90 2.31 16.29
N TYR A 291 12.20 3.24 17.20
CA TYR A 291 12.90 4.49 16.91
C TYR A 291 14.36 4.44 17.34
N GLN A 292 15.18 5.28 16.72
CA GLN A 292 16.60 5.41 17.02
C GLN A 292 16.89 6.78 17.64
N PRO A 293 17.61 6.87 18.78
CA PRO A 293 17.99 8.17 19.33
C PRO A 293 19.01 8.86 18.41
N GLY A 294 18.75 10.12 18.08
CA GLY A 294 19.69 11.01 17.40
C GLY A 294 20.20 12.12 18.33
N PRO A 295 21.05 13.03 17.81
CA PRO A 295 21.49 14.21 18.55
C PRO A 295 20.32 15.12 18.96
N ASP A 296 20.47 15.90 20.02
CA ASP A 296 19.43 16.86 20.41
C ASP A 296 19.33 18.02 19.40
N LEU A 297 18.17 18.68 19.31
CA LEU A 297 17.99 19.93 18.55
C LEU A 297 18.51 21.12 19.37
N ASN A 298 19.83 21.17 19.53
CA ASN A 298 20.51 22.27 20.23
C ASN A 298 20.75 23.48 19.30
N ASP A 299 20.67 23.27 17.99
CA ASP A 299 20.76 24.31 16.98
C ASP A 299 19.36 24.72 16.51
N LEU A 300 19.18 26.00 16.20
CA LEU A 300 17.95 26.50 15.56
C LEU A 300 17.94 26.09 14.09
N ALA A 301 17.85 24.80 13.84
CA ALA A 301 17.65 24.20 12.53
C ALA A 301 16.50 23.21 12.62
N HIS A 302 15.60 23.25 11.64
CA HIS A 302 14.56 22.25 11.52
C HIS A 302 15.17 20.86 11.32
N PRO A 303 14.58 19.82 11.94
CA PRO A 303 14.92 18.43 11.68
C PRO A 303 14.77 18.08 10.20
N ASP A 304 15.56 17.12 9.74
CA ASP A 304 15.42 16.56 8.40
C ASP A 304 14.01 16.00 8.19
N GLY A 305 13.47 16.17 6.97
CA GLY A 305 12.10 15.80 6.65
C GLY A 305 11.06 16.90 6.85
N THR A 306 11.47 18.06 7.39
CA THR A 306 10.54 19.17 7.65
C THR A 306 10.01 19.77 6.34
N ILE A 307 8.71 20.03 6.28
CA ILE A 307 8.09 20.81 5.21
C ILE A 307 7.88 22.24 5.73
N GLY A 308 8.56 23.20 5.12
CA GLY A 308 8.58 24.58 5.53
C GLY A 308 7.88 25.53 4.56
N PHE A 309 7.33 26.62 5.07
CA PHE A 309 6.90 27.78 4.29
C PHE A 309 7.90 28.92 4.52
N LEU A 310 8.67 29.26 3.51
CA LEU A 310 9.67 30.32 3.56
C LEU A 310 9.02 31.72 3.54
N PRO A 311 9.70 32.77 4.05
CA PRO A 311 9.21 34.14 3.95
C PRO A 311 9.02 34.65 2.50
N SER A 312 9.70 34.03 1.53
CA SER A 312 9.51 34.26 0.11
C SER A 312 8.13 33.82 -0.41
N GLY A 313 7.41 33.01 0.36
CA GLY A 313 6.14 32.39 -0.02
C GLY A 313 6.27 30.99 -0.61
N GLN A 314 7.49 30.44 -0.65
CA GLN A 314 7.76 29.12 -1.23
C GLN A 314 7.62 28.01 -0.20
N VAL A 315 7.02 26.88 -0.59
CA VAL A 315 6.97 25.66 0.22
C VAL A 315 8.19 24.81 -0.11
N VAL A 316 8.92 24.37 0.92
CA VAL A 316 10.19 23.66 0.78
C VAL A 316 10.25 22.41 1.64
N TYR A 317 11.05 21.45 1.23
CA TYR A 317 11.50 20.32 2.02
C TYR A 317 12.89 20.63 2.58
N VAL A 318 13.12 20.39 3.87
CA VAL A 318 14.40 20.64 4.53
C VAL A 318 15.09 19.31 4.82
N GLU A 319 16.32 19.18 4.33
CA GLU A 319 17.22 18.06 4.63
C GLU A 319 18.67 18.54 4.63
N ASN A 320 19.49 18.04 5.56
CA ASN A 320 20.92 18.33 5.63
C ASN A 320 21.24 19.84 5.56
N ALA A 321 20.45 20.66 6.26
CA ALA A 321 20.53 22.13 6.22
C ALA A 321 20.40 22.76 4.81
N THR A 322 19.75 22.05 3.89
CA THR A 322 19.41 22.50 2.55
C THR A 322 17.89 22.56 2.42
N SER A 323 17.37 23.59 1.76
CA SER A 323 15.94 23.70 1.45
C SER A 323 15.72 23.44 -0.04
N HIS A 324 14.83 22.51 -0.36
CA HIS A 324 14.45 22.15 -1.72
C HIS A 324 13.01 22.58 -1.99
N ALA A 325 12.78 23.30 -3.09
CA ALA A 325 11.47 23.71 -3.54
C ALA A 325 10.58 22.51 -3.85
N ILE A 326 9.39 22.43 -3.24
CA ILE A 326 8.43 21.37 -3.54
C ILE A 326 7.57 21.80 -4.73
N ALA A 327 7.74 21.14 -5.88
CA ALA A 327 6.94 21.39 -7.08
C ALA A 327 5.52 20.80 -6.97
N SER A 328 5.38 19.64 -6.33
CA SER A 328 4.11 18.93 -6.16
C SER A 328 4.04 18.27 -4.79
N MET A 329 3.19 18.77 -3.89
CA MET A 329 2.99 18.16 -2.56
C MET A 329 2.44 16.73 -2.67
N SER A 330 1.53 16.48 -3.61
CA SER A 330 0.89 15.18 -3.78
C SER A 330 1.84 14.10 -4.29
N ALA A 331 2.87 14.46 -5.07
CA ALA A 331 3.88 13.51 -5.55
C ALA A 331 4.58 12.77 -4.39
N PHE A 332 4.82 13.49 -3.28
CA PHE A 332 5.44 12.97 -2.06
C PHE A 332 4.43 12.65 -0.94
N ARG A 333 3.12 12.77 -1.22
CA ARG A 333 2.02 12.68 -0.23
C ARG A 333 2.20 13.65 0.95
N PHE A 334 2.86 14.77 0.71
CA PHE A 334 2.92 15.86 1.67
C PHE A 334 1.54 16.49 1.85
N ARG A 335 1.26 16.93 3.07
CA ARG A 335 -0.01 17.54 3.43
C ARG A 335 0.17 18.90 4.08
N GLN A 336 -0.74 19.81 3.74
CA GLN A 336 -0.62 21.22 4.10
C GLN A 336 -0.64 21.45 5.61
N GLU A 337 -1.37 20.62 6.37
CA GLU A 337 -1.46 20.72 7.83
C GLU A 337 -0.11 20.52 8.54
N PHE A 338 0.85 19.84 7.91
CA PHE A 338 2.16 19.60 8.51
C PHE A 338 3.18 20.68 8.18
N VAL A 339 2.88 21.57 7.23
CA VAL A 339 3.78 22.68 6.87
C VAL A 339 4.00 23.59 8.08
N VAL A 340 5.25 23.95 8.37
CA VAL A 340 5.63 24.90 9.42
C VAL A 340 6.13 26.20 8.80
N ALA A 341 5.89 27.34 9.46
CA ALA A 341 6.43 28.61 9.01
C ALA A 341 7.92 28.71 9.37
N ILE A 342 8.76 29.01 8.37
CA ILE A 342 10.19 29.24 8.58
C ILE A 342 10.42 30.75 8.71
N SER A 343 10.97 31.19 9.84
CA SER A 343 11.34 32.60 10.03
C SER A 343 12.49 33.01 9.10
N GLN A 344 12.65 34.30 8.81
CA GLN A 344 13.77 34.78 7.98
C GLN A 344 15.12 34.35 8.54
N ALA A 345 15.31 34.45 9.86
CA ALA A 345 16.57 34.07 10.51
C ALA A 345 16.91 32.57 10.33
N LEU A 346 15.89 31.70 10.28
CA LEU A 346 16.08 30.27 10.00
C LEU A 346 16.30 30.02 8.51
N ALA A 347 15.56 30.72 7.65
CA ALA A 347 15.70 30.61 6.20
C ALA A 347 17.11 30.98 5.74
N ASP A 348 17.73 31.98 6.36
CA ASP A 348 19.11 32.41 6.05
C ASP A 348 20.18 31.36 6.40
N LEU A 349 19.84 30.33 7.18
CA LEU A 349 20.74 29.21 7.51
C LEU A 349 20.71 28.11 6.44
N TYR A 350 19.70 28.09 5.57
CA TYR A 350 19.54 27.05 4.58
C TYR A 350 20.21 27.39 3.26
N VAL A 351 20.91 26.41 2.70
CA VAL A 351 21.36 26.48 1.32
C VAL A 351 20.17 26.20 0.40
N ASP A 352 20.03 26.97 -0.68
CA ASP A 352 19.04 26.68 -1.71
C ASP A 352 19.50 25.47 -2.54
N GLY A 353 18.79 24.36 -2.40
CA GLY A 353 19.04 23.10 -3.10
C GLY A 353 18.32 22.97 -4.44
N GLY A 354 17.61 24.01 -4.90
CA GLY A 354 16.79 23.94 -6.10
C GLY A 354 15.49 23.17 -5.88
N THR A 355 14.97 22.54 -6.93
CA THR A 355 13.72 21.77 -6.85
C THR A 355 13.97 20.38 -6.26
N LEU A 356 13.08 19.94 -5.36
CA LEU A 356 13.09 18.58 -4.84
C LEU A 356 12.78 17.60 -5.96
N GLU A 357 13.72 16.70 -6.26
CA GLU A 357 13.52 15.63 -7.23
C GLU A 357 12.62 14.54 -6.64
N GLU A 358 11.86 13.83 -7.50
CA GLU A 358 11.01 12.74 -7.03
C GLU A 358 11.86 11.60 -6.46
N ASP A 359 11.64 11.31 -5.19
CA ASP A 359 12.34 10.27 -4.44
C ASP A 359 11.30 9.33 -3.80
N PRO A 360 11.28 8.04 -4.16
CA PRO A 360 10.35 7.08 -3.57
C PRO A 360 10.62 6.84 -2.08
N ASP A 361 11.82 7.08 -1.58
CA ASP A 361 12.18 6.92 -0.16
C ASP A 361 11.58 8.05 0.70
N ILE A 362 11.46 9.26 0.15
CA ILE A 362 10.72 10.37 0.80
C ILE A 362 9.23 10.07 0.84
N LYS A 363 8.70 9.45 -0.23
CA LYS A 363 7.28 9.10 -0.32
C LYS A 363 6.93 7.95 0.64
N PHE A 364 7.73 6.88 0.65
CA PHE A 364 7.57 5.70 1.50
C PHE A 364 8.90 4.98 1.75
N PRO A 365 9.62 5.19 2.86
CA PRO A 365 10.97 4.68 3.10
C PRO A 365 11.05 3.19 3.50
N TYR A 366 9.93 2.46 3.39
CA TYR A 366 9.82 1.04 3.73
C TYR A 366 9.80 0.21 2.45
#